data_AF-A0A349GC01-F1
#
_entry.id   AF-A0A349GC01-F1
#
_cell.length_a   1.000
_cell.length_b   1.000
_cell.length_c   1.000
_cell.angle_alpha   90.00
_cell.angle_beta   90.00
_cell.angle_gamma   90.00
#
_symmetry.space_group_name_H-M   'P 1'
#
loop_
_entity.id
_entity.type
_entity.pdbx_description
1 polymer ?
#
loop_
_entity_poly.entity_id
_entity_poly.type
_entity_poly.pdbx_seq_one_letter_code
_entity_poly.pdbx_strand_id
1 'polypeptide(L)'
;MRTIITYLLEVIQYQNQQIRWLVLFIAKFIPIGQWAHDDTHSPKYQKFKTDKLPIIQTFIKHDWLFLLEYYEWKYKKKIRPVQNRSGSTVPENIQCLRCGAPHHYIYDNNGGKGQYKCKVCSFTFASGKHLTKALKLKCPYCGHSLEPKKNRKFFIIHKCTNNKCSYYLHNLNSVEQGILENDEKYKYKLHYIYREFTIDFFKMDLNSLPKNASSFKFRKQSAHIMSLCLTFHVNLGLSLRKTAQALEDLYGIKVSHTMVANYCKTAAAVIKPFVDHFPYDKTDTFIADETYIKVKGVKGFVWFIMDAFTKSILGYQVSDNRSVGPCILAMRKAFRSLLSPCDLITFIADGYSSYPLAAQQFALLEDPINFNITQVIGLANDDDVSKEFRPYKQVVERLNRTFKESYRCTCGYDNFDGANYSVSLWVAYYNFLRKHTSFDNRVLNSNDMLDNAQNMPGKWQILIYLGQQTILKLQSEDVFASCS
;
A
#
# COMPACT_ATOMS: atom_id res chain seq x y z
N MET A 1 59.16 24.02 19.55
CA MET A 1 58.02 24.27 18.63
C MET A 1 58.36 24.03 17.17
N ARG A 2 59.43 24.64 16.59
CA ARG A 2 59.79 24.41 15.18
C ARG A 2 60.00 22.93 14.81
N THR A 3 60.72 22.15 15.63
CA THR A 3 61.04 20.74 15.38
C THR A 3 59.83 19.79 15.33
N ILE A 4 58.81 20.04 16.15
CA ILE A 4 57.58 19.23 16.15
C ILE A 4 56.75 19.51 14.90
N ILE A 5 56.69 20.78 14.46
CA ILE A 5 55.97 21.17 13.26
C ILE A 5 56.61 20.55 12.02
N THR A 6 57.95 20.56 11.91
CA THR A 6 58.66 19.91 10.79
C THR A 6 58.40 18.40 10.77
N TYR A 7 58.46 17.74 11.92
CA TYR A 7 58.20 16.30 12.04
C TYR A 7 56.76 15.95 11.62
N LEU A 8 55.77 16.72 12.07
CA LEU A 8 54.37 16.51 11.66
C LEU A 8 54.17 16.74 10.16
N LEU A 9 54.86 17.72 9.56
CA LEU A 9 54.81 17.96 8.12
C LEU A 9 55.41 16.79 7.32
N GLU A 10 56.52 16.21 7.78
CA GLU A 10 57.11 15.01 7.17
C GLU A 10 56.16 13.81 7.24
N VAL A 11 55.49 13.60 8.37
CA VAL A 11 54.48 12.54 8.53
C VAL A 11 53.30 12.75 7.59
N ILE A 12 52.80 13.98 7.46
CA ILE A 12 51.70 14.32 6.53
C ILE A 12 52.11 14.09 5.07
N GLN A 13 53.34 14.46 4.69
CA GLN A 13 53.86 14.23 3.35
C GLN A 13 54.00 12.75 3.03
N TYR A 14 54.52 11.96 3.98
CA TYR A 14 54.61 10.50 3.85
C TYR A 14 53.23 9.85 3.71
N GLN A 15 52.26 10.23 4.55
CA GLN A 15 50.88 9.73 4.46
C GLN A 15 50.23 10.07 3.11
N ASN A 16 50.44 11.29 2.59
CA ASN A 16 49.95 11.67 1.26
C ASN A 16 50.58 10.82 0.14
N GLN A 17 51.85 10.46 0.27
CA GLN A 17 52.54 9.61 -0.69
C GLN A 17 51.96 8.18 -0.68
N GLN A 18 51.67 7.64 0.51
CA GLN A 18 51.00 6.34 0.67
C GLN A 18 49.59 6.35 0.09
N ILE A 19 48.81 7.41 0.34
CA ILE A 19 47.45 7.56 -0.22
C ILE A 19 47.51 7.59 -1.76
N ARG A 20 48.42 8.38 -2.34
CA ARG A 20 48.58 8.44 -3.80
C ARG A 20 48.95 7.08 -4.39
N TRP A 21 49.85 6.35 -3.75
CA TRP A 21 50.25 5.02 -4.18
C TRP A 21 49.07 4.03 -4.11
N LEU A 22 48.31 4.04 -3.01
CA LEU A 22 47.11 3.20 -2.85
C LEU A 22 46.04 3.52 -3.88
N VAL A 23 45.79 4.80 -4.16
CA VAL A 23 44.81 5.22 -5.19
C VAL A 23 45.23 4.72 -6.58
N LEU A 24 46.52 4.84 -6.93
CA LEU A 24 47.04 4.33 -8.21
C LEU A 24 47.00 2.81 -8.27
N PHE A 25 47.28 2.12 -7.15
CA PHE A 25 47.20 0.67 -7.06
C PHE A 25 45.76 0.18 -7.26
N ILE A 26 44.79 0.80 -6.58
CA ILE A 26 43.37 0.49 -6.72
C ILE A 26 42.92 0.76 -8.15
N ALA A 27 43.23 1.92 -8.73
CA ALA A 27 42.84 2.26 -10.10
C ALA A 27 43.44 1.35 -11.17
N LYS A 28 44.64 0.80 -10.94
CA LYS A 28 45.38 -0.04 -11.90
C LYS A 28 45.05 -1.53 -11.79
N PHE A 29 44.80 -2.03 -10.58
CA PHE A 29 44.71 -3.47 -10.32
C PHE A 29 43.35 -3.93 -9.77
N ILE A 30 42.51 -3.00 -9.32
CA ILE A 30 41.13 -3.30 -8.92
C ILE A 30 40.22 -2.76 -10.01
N PRO A 31 39.52 -3.63 -10.78
CA PRO A 31 38.53 -3.15 -11.73
C PRO A 31 37.40 -2.47 -10.95
N ILE A 32 37.43 -1.14 -10.87
CA ILE A 32 36.34 -0.36 -10.30
C ILE A 32 35.19 -0.36 -11.31
N GLY A 33 34.50 -1.49 -11.43
CA GLY A 33 33.28 -1.67 -12.23
C GLY A 33 32.06 -0.96 -11.64
N GLN A 34 32.25 0.12 -10.88
CA GLN A 34 31.17 0.81 -10.15
C GLN A 34 30.24 1.62 -11.06
N TRP A 35 30.48 1.68 -12.37
CA TRP A 35 29.62 2.41 -13.31
C TRP A 35 28.70 1.48 -14.13
N ALA A 36 28.78 0.16 -13.94
CA ALA A 36 27.94 -0.81 -14.64
C ALA A 36 26.94 -1.53 -13.73
N HIS A 37 27.17 -1.56 -12.41
CA HIS A 37 26.28 -2.20 -11.45
C HIS A 37 25.39 -1.16 -10.77
N ASP A 38 24.43 -0.65 -11.53
CA ASP A 38 23.23 -0.06 -10.94
C ASP A 38 22.39 -1.22 -10.36
N ASP A 39 22.66 -1.59 -9.11
CA ASP A 39 21.99 -2.72 -8.45
C ASP A 39 20.48 -2.50 -8.26
N THR A 40 19.98 -1.27 -8.46
CA THR A 40 18.54 -1.01 -8.60
C THR A 40 17.93 -1.70 -9.82
N HIS A 41 18.76 -2.00 -10.83
CA HIS A 41 18.41 -2.76 -12.03
C HIS A 41 18.80 -4.23 -11.97
N SER A 42 19.41 -4.71 -10.88
CA SER A 42 19.80 -6.11 -10.74
C SER A 42 18.57 -7.03 -10.90
N PRO A 43 18.59 -7.98 -11.84
CA PRO A 43 17.41 -8.78 -12.16
C PRO A 43 16.88 -9.64 -11.00
N LYS A 44 17.73 -9.92 -9.99
CA LYS A 44 17.31 -10.58 -8.73
C LYS A 44 16.28 -9.75 -7.96
N TYR A 45 16.43 -8.42 -7.94
CA TYR A 45 15.55 -7.50 -7.20
C TYR A 45 14.33 -7.04 -8.03
N GLN A 46 14.36 -7.16 -9.37
CA GLN A 46 13.22 -6.80 -10.23
C GLN A 46 11.96 -7.68 -10.07
N LYS A 47 12.03 -8.80 -9.32
CA LYS A 47 10.90 -9.73 -9.13
C LYS A 47 9.66 -9.06 -8.51
N PHE A 48 9.86 -8.01 -7.72
CA PHE A 48 8.79 -7.32 -7.00
C PHE A 48 8.38 -5.98 -7.62
N LYS A 49 9.07 -5.53 -8.68
CA LYS A 49 8.72 -4.30 -9.40
C LYS A 49 7.34 -4.45 -10.07
N THR A 50 6.48 -3.46 -9.88
CA THR A 50 5.22 -3.33 -10.62
C THR A 50 5.51 -2.82 -12.03
N ASP A 51 4.93 -3.47 -13.04
CA ASP A 51 5.09 -3.05 -14.43
C ASP A 51 4.06 -1.99 -14.82
N LYS A 52 4.27 -1.37 -15.99
CA LYS A 52 3.29 -0.47 -16.63
C LYS A 52 1.89 -1.08 -16.64
N LEU A 53 0.87 -0.25 -16.44
CA LEU A 53 -0.52 -0.71 -16.48
C LEU A 53 -0.87 -1.34 -17.84
N PRO A 54 -1.73 -2.38 -17.86
CA PRO A 54 -2.12 -3.06 -19.07
C PRO A 54 -3.06 -2.19 -19.88
N ILE A 55 -3.11 -2.42 -21.18
CA ILE A 55 -4.10 -1.78 -22.03
C ILE A 55 -5.42 -2.50 -21.77
N ILE A 56 -6.35 -1.81 -21.13
CA ILE A 56 -7.71 -2.32 -20.90
C ILE A 56 -8.48 -2.16 -22.20
N GLN A 57 -8.68 -3.26 -22.93
CA GLN A 57 -9.54 -3.24 -24.09
C GLN A 57 -10.99 -3.43 -23.65
N THR A 58 -11.73 -2.32 -23.66
CA THR A 58 -13.17 -2.32 -23.42
C THR A 58 -13.91 -2.98 -24.58
N PHE A 59 -14.93 -3.77 -24.25
CA PHE A 59 -15.82 -4.30 -25.26
C PHE A 59 -16.80 -3.21 -25.69
N ILE A 60 -16.56 -2.61 -26.86
CA ILE A 60 -17.46 -1.62 -27.44
C ILE A 60 -18.48 -2.35 -28.33
N LYS A 61 -19.77 -2.24 -27.97
CA LYS A 61 -20.86 -2.58 -28.89
C LYS A 61 -20.87 -1.58 -30.03
N HIS A 62 -20.96 -2.09 -31.25
CA HIS A 62 -21.10 -1.24 -32.43
C HIS A 62 -22.53 -1.34 -32.94
N ASP A 63 -22.95 -0.40 -33.78
CA ASP A 63 -24.15 -0.57 -34.59
C ASP A 63 -23.72 -0.98 -36.01
N TRP A 64 -24.31 -2.06 -36.51
CA TRP A 64 -24.00 -2.55 -37.85
C TRP A 64 -24.48 -1.59 -38.94
N LEU A 65 -25.59 -0.88 -38.74
CA LEU A 65 -26.11 0.11 -39.70
C LEU A 65 -25.10 1.26 -39.84
N PHE A 66 -24.69 1.84 -38.73
CA PHE A 66 -23.65 2.86 -38.69
C PHE A 66 -22.34 2.39 -39.34
N LEU A 67 -21.91 1.15 -39.07
CA LEU A 67 -20.69 0.61 -39.69
C LEU A 67 -20.80 0.49 -41.22
N LEU A 68 -21.97 0.10 -41.75
CA LEU A 68 -22.19 0.05 -43.20
C LEU A 68 -22.05 1.44 -43.83
N GLU A 69 -22.71 2.44 -43.25
CA GLU A 69 -22.63 3.84 -43.71
C GLU A 69 -21.20 4.39 -43.60
N TYR A 70 -20.51 4.11 -42.49
CA TYR A 70 -19.12 4.51 -42.27
C TYR A 70 -18.18 3.92 -43.31
N TYR A 71 -18.33 2.64 -43.65
CA TYR A 71 -17.48 1.99 -44.65
C TYR A 71 -17.75 2.51 -46.07
N GLU A 72 -19.00 2.82 -46.39
CA GLU A 72 -19.37 3.45 -47.66
C GLU A 72 -18.84 4.88 -47.75
N TRP A 73 -18.93 5.67 -46.68
CA TRP A 73 -18.41 7.04 -46.64
C TRP A 73 -16.88 7.10 -46.74
N LYS A 74 -16.17 6.38 -45.85
CA LYS A 74 -14.71 6.47 -45.67
C LYS A 74 -13.92 5.66 -46.70
N TYR A 75 -14.34 4.42 -46.97
CA TYR A 75 -13.59 3.49 -47.82
C TYR A 75 -14.25 3.28 -49.19
N LYS A 76 -15.36 3.97 -49.47
CA LYS A 76 -16.15 3.82 -50.71
C LYS A 76 -16.54 2.36 -50.99
N LYS A 77 -16.69 1.55 -49.92
CA LYS A 77 -16.91 0.11 -50.01
C LYS A 77 -18.26 -0.26 -49.42
N LYS A 78 -19.21 -0.59 -50.29
CA LYS A 78 -20.53 -1.10 -49.89
C LYS A 78 -20.45 -2.59 -49.52
N ILE A 79 -20.62 -2.91 -48.24
CA ILE A 79 -20.62 -4.30 -47.76
C ILE A 79 -21.97 -4.95 -48.06
N ARG A 80 -21.97 -5.89 -49.00
CA ARG A 80 -23.15 -6.71 -49.33
C ARG A 80 -23.30 -7.90 -48.37
N PRO A 81 -24.52 -8.47 -48.23
CA PRO A 81 -24.73 -9.73 -47.53
C PRO A 81 -23.80 -10.87 -47.98
N VAL A 82 -23.67 -11.90 -47.15
CA VAL A 82 -22.90 -13.09 -47.46
C VAL A 82 -23.62 -13.89 -48.54
N GLN A 83 -22.90 -14.31 -49.59
CA GLN A 83 -23.40 -15.25 -50.58
C GLN A 83 -22.86 -16.63 -50.23
N ASN A 84 -23.74 -17.53 -49.78
CA ASN A 84 -23.36 -18.90 -49.41
C ASN A 84 -23.13 -19.73 -50.68
N ARG A 85 -21.92 -20.26 -50.84
CA ARG A 85 -21.55 -21.13 -51.97
C ARG A 85 -21.61 -22.63 -51.65
N SER A 86 -21.74 -22.99 -50.37
CA SER A 86 -21.50 -24.36 -49.85
C SER A 86 -22.71 -25.00 -49.14
N GLY A 87 -23.94 -24.50 -49.36
CA GLY A 87 -25.16 -25.10 -48.80
C GLY A 87 -25.36 -24.96 -47.29
N SER A 88 -24.37 -24.51 -46.52
CA SER A 88 -24.51 -24.21 -45.09
C SER A 88 -25.21 -22.86 -44.87
N THR A 89 -26.40 -22.89 -44.28
CA THR A 89 -27.16 -21.70 -43.90
C THR A 89 -26.96 -21.41 -42.42
N VAL A 90 -26.59 -20.16 -42.11
CA VAL A 90 -26.56 -19.67 -40.73
C VAL A 90 -28.03 -19.49 -40.28
N PRO A 91 -28.46 -20.10 -39.15
CA PRO A 91 -29.83 -19.97 -38.67
C PRO A 91 -30.27 -18.51 -38.48
N GLU A 92 -31.56 -18.22 -38.74
CA GLU A 92 -32.08 -16.85 -38.75
C GLU A 92 -32.01 -16.13 -37.41
N ASN A 93 -32.05 -16.89 -36.31
CA ASN A 93 -31.96 -16.40 -34.94
C ASN A 93 -30.54 -15.94 -34.54
N ILE A 94 -29.54 -16.14 -35.40
CA ILE A 94 -28.15 -15.77 -35.10
C ILE A 94 -27.89 -14.32 -35.51
N GLN A 95 -27.48 -13.53 -34.53
CA GLN A 95 -27.04 -12.16 -34.70
C GLN A 95 -25.59 -12.02 -34.23
N CYS A 96 -24.86 -11.09 -34.83
CA CYS A 96 -23.52 -10.76 -34.37
C CYS A 96 -23.59 -10.17 -32.97
N LEU A 97 -22.96 -10.86 -32.01
CA LEU A 97 -22.96 -10.42 -30.61
C LEU A 97 -22.28 -9.06 -30.36
N ARG A 98 -21.46 -8.57 -31.31
CA ARG A 98 -20.73 -7.30 -31.20
C ARG A 98 -21.42 -6.11 -31.84
N CYS A 99 -21.94 -6.27 -33.05
CA CYS A 99 -22.53 -5.17 -33.80
C CYS A 99 -24.04 -5.31 -34.06
N GLY A 100 -24.66 -6.42 -33.66
CA GLY A 100 -26.08 -6.68 -33.93
C GLY A 100 -26.38 -7.06 -35.39
N ALA A 101 -25.36 -7.26 -36.25
CA ALA A 101 -25.60 -7.61 -37.64
C ALA A 101 -26.39 -8.94 -37.74
N PRO A 102 -27.45 -9.00 -38.55
CA PRO A 102 -28.31 -10.18 -38.72
C PRO A 102 -27.60 -11.32 -39.47
N HIS A 103 -28.21 -12.51 -39.45
CA HIS A 103 -27.66 -13.77 -39.99
C HIS A 103 -27.12 -13.65 -41.43
N HIS A 104 -27.74 -12.83 -42.29
CA HIS A 104 -27.31 -12.64 -43.67
C HIS A 104 -25.94 -11.94 -43.83
N TYR A 105 -25.38 -11.36 -42.77
CA TYR A 105 -24.03 -10.80 -42.73
C TYR A 105 -23.01 -11.69 -42.00
N ILE A 106 -23.34 -12.96 -41.74
CA ILE A 106 -22.54 -13.84 -40.89
C ILE A 106 -22.04 -15.03 -41.71
N TYR A 107 -20.74 -15.32 -41.60
CA TYR A 107 -20.13 -16.52 -42.13
C TYR A 107 -20.20 -17.65 -41.09
N ASP A 108 -20.48 -18.86 -41.55
CA ASP A 108 -20.11 -20.07 -40.80
C ASP A 108 -18.60 -20.30 -40.97
N ASN A 109 -17.85 -20.02 -39.90
CA ASN A 109 -16.39 -19.96 -39.96
C ASN A 109 -15.74 -21.35 -39.87
N ASN A 110 -16.46 -22.36 -39.37
CA ASN A 110 -15.95 -23.72 -39.16
C ASN A 110 -16.84 -24.81 -39.80
N GLY A 111 -17.67 -24.47 -40.78
CA GLY A 111 -18.47 -25.44 -41.54
C GLY A 111 -19.36 -26.32 -40.67
N GLY A 112 -20.18 -25.72 -39.80
CA GLY A 112 -21.20 -26.40 -39.00
C GLY A 112 -20.81 -26.69 -37.56
N LYS A 113 -19.55 -26.45 -37.15
CA LYS A 113 -19.07 -26.68 -35.77
C LYS A 113 -19.37 -25.51 -34.81
N GLY A 114 -20.39 -24.71 -35.11
CA GLY A 114 -20.92 -23.67 -34.22
C GLY A 114 -20.04 -22.44 -33.99
N GLN A 115 -19.04 -22.16 -34.84
CA GLN A 115 -18.26 -20.91 -34.82
C GLN A 115 -18.65 -20.02 -36.00
N TYR A 116 -19.02 -18.78 -35.73
CA TYR A 116 -19.48 -17.80 -36.70
C TYR A 116 -18.54 -16.58 -36.78
N LYS A 117 -18.47 -15.94 -37.94
CA LYS A 117 -17.68 -14.71 -38.15
C LYS A 117 -18.52 -13.64 -38.85
N CYS A 118 -18.66 -12.47 -38.24
CA CYS A 118 -19.42 -11.37 -38.82
C CYS A 118 -18.64 -10.69 -39.97
N LYS A 119 -19.27 -10.50 -41.13
CA LYS A 119 -18.70 -9.79 -42.29
C LYS A 119 -18.55 -8.28 -42.05
N VAL A 120 -19.45 -7.69 -41.27
CA VAL A 120 -19.47 -6.24 -41.00
C VAL A 120 -18.33 -5.86 -40.05
N CYS A 121 -18.28 -6.45 -38.85
CA CYS A 121 -17.29 -6.07 -37.83
C CYS A 121 -16.11 -7.06 -37.66
N SER A 122 -16.03 -8.09 -38.51
CA SER A 122 -15.01 -9.16 -38.46
C SER A 122 -14.94 -9.94 -37.14
N PHE A 123 -15.95 -9.83 -36.27
CA PHE A 123 -15.99 -10.48 -34.96
C PHE A 123 -16.33 -11.97 -35.09
N THR A 124 -15.52 -12.81 -34.47
CA THR A 124 -15.73 -14.27 -34.39
C THR A 124 -16.36 -14.66 -33.05
N PHE A 125 -17.42 -15.46 -33.07
CA PHE A 125 -18.16 -15.92 -31.89
C PHE A 125 -18.68 -17.35 -32.06
N ALA A 126 -19.24 -17.97 -31.02
CA ALA A 126 -19.77 -19.33 -31.06
C ALA A 126 -21.24 -19.38 -30.63
N SER A 127 -22.00 -20.36 -31.14
CA SER A 127 -23.41 -20.58 -30.79
C SER A 127 -23.57 -20.81 -29.28
N GLY A 128 -24.55 -20.16 -28.65
CA GLY A 128 -24.86 -20.32 -27.22
C GLY A 128 -23.93 -19.62 -26.23
N LYS A 129 -22.82 -18.99 -26.67
CA LYS A 129 -22.00 -18.15 -25.79
C LYS A 129 -22.61 -16.75 -25.70
N HIS A 130 -23.17 -16.40 -24.55
CA HIS A 130 -23.44 -15.00 -24.23
C HIS A 130 -22.15 -14.20 -24.34
N LEU A 131 -22.28 -12.97 -24.84
CA LEU A 131 -21.17 -12.07 -24.92
C LEU A 131 -20.74 -11.67 -23.50
N THR A 132 -19.76 -12.38 -22.94
CA THR A 132 -19.16 -12.01 -21.67
C THR A 132 -18.59 -10.61 -21.82
N LYS A 133 -19.05 -9.68 -20.98
CA LYS A 133 -18.54 -8.30 -20.80
C LYS A 133 -17.08 -8.28 -20.30
N ALA A 134 -16.24 -9.21 -20.73
CA ALA A 134 -14.89 -9.36 -20.21
C ALA A 134 -14.02 -8.25 -20.81
N LEU A 135 -13.67 -7.28 -19.97
CA LEU A 135 -12.53 -6.40 -20.18
C LEU A 135 -11.33 -7.29 -20.53
N LYS A 136 -10.75 -7.10 -21.72
CA LYS A 136 -9.57 -7.86 -22.13
C LYS A 136 -8.32 -7.08 -21.77
N LEU A 137 -7.56 -7.61 -20.83
CA LEU A 137 -6.27 -7.05 -20.45
C LEU A 137 -5.23 -7.40 -21.51
N LYS A 138 -4.56 -6.38 -22.07
CA LYS A 138 -3.50 -6.56 -23.07
C LYS A 138 -2.16 -6.08 -22.56
N CYS A 139 -1.12 -6.80 -22.97
CA CYS A 139 0.27 -6.43 -22.71
C CYS A 139 0.58 -5.07 -23.36
N PRO A 140 1.07 -4.08 -22.62
CA PRO A 140 1.36 -2.76 -23.17
C PRO A 140 2.55 -2.76 -24.14
N TYR A 141 3.37 -3.82 -24.12
CA TYR A 141 4.58 -3.93 -24.94
C TYR A 141 4.37 -4.62 -26.29
N CYS A 142 3.42 -5.55 -26.39
CA CYS A 142 3.19 -6.33 -27.61
C CYS A 142 1.71 -6.48 -27.99
N GLY A 143 0.78 -5.92 -27.22
CA GLY A 143 -0.67 -6.02 -27.47
C GLY A 143 -1.28 -7.41 -27.29
N HIS A 144 -0.49 -8.42 -26.90
CA HIS A 144 -0.96 -9.78 -26.66
C HIS A 144 -1.90 -9.83 -25.45
N SER A 145 -2.93 -10.66 -25.50
CA SER A 145 -3.88 -10.80 -24.38
C SER A 145 -3.17 -11.44 -23.20
N LEU A 146 -3.38 -10.91 -21.99
CA LEU A 146 -2.79 -11.49 -20.79
C LEU A 146 -3.58 -12.72 -20.35
N GLU A 147 -2.85 -13.72 -19.87
CA GLU A 147 -3.45 -14.95 -19.34
C GLU A 147 -3.38 -14.98 -17.82
N PRO A 148 -4.49 -15.29 -17.11
CA PRO A 148 -4.45 -15.52 -15.68
C PRO A 148 -3.64 -16.78 -15.38
N LYS A 149 -2.63 -16.66 -14.52
CA LYS A 149 -1.75 -17.79 -14.14
C LYS A 149 -1.90 -18.21 -12.69
N LYS A 150 -2.17 -17.28 -11.77
CA LYS A 150 -2.29 -17.58 -10.33
C LYS A 150 -3.37 -16.72 -9.70
N ASN A 151 -4.23 -17.34 -8.90
CA ASN A 151 -5.20 -16.66 -8.06
C ASN A 151 -4.62 -16.50 -6.65
N ARG A 152 -4.60 -15.27 -6.14
CA ARG A 152 -4.27 -14.96 -4.73
C ARG A 152 -5.53 -14.46 -4.03
N LYS A 153 -5.48 -14.34 -2.70
CA LYS A 153 -6.63 -13.93 -1.86
C LYS A 153 -7.30 -12.62 -2.32
N PHE A 154 -6.50 -11.66 -2.81
CA PHE A 154 -6.99 -10.31 -3.16
C PHE A 154 -6.79 -9.92 -4.62
N PHE A 155 -6.04 -10.70 -5.39
CA PHE A 155 -5.70 -10.36 -6.76
C PHE A 155 -5.38 -11.59 -7.61
N ILE A 156 -5.58 -11.47 -8.91
CA ILE A 156 -5.26 -12.45 -9.94
C ILE A 156 -3.99 -11.98 -10.66
N ILE A 157 -3.02 -12.87 -10.80
CA ILE A 157 -1.77 -12.61 -11.51
C ILE A 157 -1.95 -13.00 -12.98
N HIS A 158 -1.88 -12.00 -13.85
CA HIS A 158 -1.92 -12.11 -15.30
C HIS A 158 -0.51 -12.03 -15.88
N LYS A 159 -0.19 -12.88 -16.86
CA LYS A 159 1.14 -12.95 -17.49
C LYS A 159 1.02 -12.84 -19.01
N CYS A 160 1.93 -12.09 -19.63
CA CYS A 160 2.11 -12.13 -21.08
C CYS A 160 2.90 -13.39 -21.48
N THR A 161 2.27 -14.32 -22.20
CA THR A 161 2.87 -15.58 -22.66
C THR A 161 3.60 -15.47 -24.01
N ASN A 162 3.56 -14.30 -24.65
CA ASN A 162 4.24 -14.09 -25.94
C ASN A 162 5.77 -14.04 -25.80
N ASN A 163 6.47 -15.04 -26.33
CA ASN A 163 7.94 -15.13 -26.35
C ASN A 163 8.60 -14.13 -27.30
N LYS A 164 7.84 -13.50 -28.20
CA LYS A 164 8.32 -12.41 -29.09
C LYS A 164 8.06 -11.02 -28.51
N CYS A 165 7.60 -10.94 -27.26
CA CYS A 165 7.33 -9.67 -26.60
C CYS A 165 8.64 -8.90 -26.37
N SER A 166 8.68 -7.62 -26.73
CA SER A 166 9.87 -6.76 -26.54
C SER A 166 10.34 -6.74 -25.09
N TYR A 167 9.43 -6.66 -24.12
CA TYR A 167 9.75 -6.77 -22.68
C TYR A 167 10.45 -8.08 -22.32
N TYR A 168 9.97 -9.21 -22.87
CA TYR A 168 10.54 -10.52 -22.58
C TYR A 168 11.95 -10.65 -23.17
N LEU A 169 12.12 -10.27 -24.43
CA LEU A 169 13.42 -10.32 -25.11
C LEU A 169 14.44 -9.40 -24.43
N HIS A 170 14.01 -8.20 -24.03
CA HIS A 170 14.86 -7.26 -23.29
C HIS A 170 15.35 -7.87 -21.97
N ASN A 171 14.45 -8.39 -21.14
CA ASN A 171 14.83 -8.97 -19.86
C ASN A 171 15.64 -10.27 -20.01
N LEU A 172 15.39 -11.04 -21.07
CA LEU A 172 16.15 -12.26 -21.37
C LEU A 172 17.61 -11.96 -21.70
N ASN A 173 17.87 -10.87 -22.42
CA ASN A 173 19.23 -10.43 -22.77
C ASN A 173 20.03 -9.97 -21.54
N SER A 174 19.36 -9.61 -20.44
CA SER A 174 19.99 -9.21 -19.18
C SER A 174 20.28 -10.39 -18.23
N VAL A 175 19.97 -11.63 -18.63
CA VAL A 175 20.24 -12.82 -17.81
C VAL A 175 21.64 -13.34 -18.10
N GLU A 176 22.40 -13.65 -17.05
CA GLU A 176 23.72 -14.28 -17.17
C GLU A 176 23.64 -15.64 -17.89
N GLN A 177 24.61 -15.92 -18.75
CA GLN A 177 24.61 -17.09 -19.63
C GLN A 177 24.64 -18.41 -18.85
N GLY A 178 25.36 -18.48 -17.73
CA GLY A 178 25.38 -19.66 -16.85
C GLY A 178 24.02 -19.97 -16.18
N ILE A 179 23.11 -19.00 -16.07
CA ILE A 179 21.77 -19.20 -15.53
C ILE A 179 20.81 -19.71 -16.62
N LEU A 180 21.03 -19.29 -17.86
CA LEU A 180 20.31 -19.79 -19.03
C LEU A 180 20.64 -21.27 -19.30
N GLU A 181 21.91 -21.65 -19.12
CA GLU A 181 22.42 -23.02 -19.27
C GLU A 181 21.87 -23.98 -18.21
N ASN A 182 21.71 -23.52 -16.97
CA ASN A 182 21.15 -24.31 -15.87
C ASN A 182 19.60 -24.32 -15.81
N ASP A 183 18.93 -23.73 -16.80
CA ASP A 183 17.47 -23.52 -16.89
C ASP A 183 16.84 -22.87 -15.64
N GLU A 184 17.61 -22.03 -14.93
CA GLU A 184 17.17 -21.38 -13.70
C GLU A 184 16.41 -20.05 -13.94
N LYS A 185 15.77 -19.93 -15.12
CA LYS A 185 15.02 -18.75 -15.57
C LYS A 185 13.94 -18.30 -14.58
N TYR A 186 13.44 -19.22 -13.74
CA TYR A 186 12.44 -18.94 -12.70
C TYR A 186 12.93 -17.97 -11.61
N LYS A 187 14.25 -17.78 -11.47
CA LYS A 187 14.84 -16.81 -10.54
C LYS A 187 14.59 -15.36 -11.00
N TYR A 188 14.37 -15.16 -12.29
CA TYR A 188 14.26 -13.85 -12.94
C TYR A 188 12.82 -13.53 -13.34
N LYS A 189 12.47 -12.24 -13.33
CA LYS A 189 11.19 -11.76 -13.86
C LYS A 189 11.32 -11.46 -15.36
N LEU A 190 11.11 -12.49 -16.18
CA LEU A 190 11.30 -12.35 -17.63
C LEU A 190 10.08 -11.80 -18.36
N HIS A 191 8.87 -12.17 -17.94
CA HIS A 191 7.65 -11.74 -18.63
C HIS A 191 6.98 -10.58 -17.92
N TYR A 192 6.27 -9.79 -18.72
CA TYR A 192 5.34 -8.79 -18.21
C TYR A 192 4.26 -9.45 -17.35
N ILE A 193 4.06 -8.92 -16.14
CA ILE A 193 3.08 -9.42 -15.17
C ILE A 193 2.20 -8.27 -14.70
N TYR A 194 0.89 -8.45 -14.81
CA TYR A 194 -0.10 -7.56 -14.22
C TYR A 194 -0.83 -8.26 -13.07
N ARG A 195 -1.17 -7.52 -12.02
CA ARG A 195 -1.95 -8.04 -10.90
C ARG A 195 -3.28 -7.29 -10.86
N GLU A 196 -4.35 -8.00 -11.20
CA GLU A 196 -5.72 -7.50 -11.20
C GLU A 196 -6.32 -7.72 -9.81
N PHE A 197 -6.73 -6.66 -9.14
CA PHE A 197 -7.35 -6.76 -7.83
C PHE A 197 -8.84 -7.12 -7.97
N THR A 198 -9.28 -8.08 -7.17
CA THR A 198 -10.69 -8.56 -7.19
C THR A 198 -11.55 -7.87 -6.15
N ILE A 199 -10.94 -7.09 -5.25
CA ILE A 199 -11.60 -6.34 -4.18
C ILE A 199 -11.20 -4.88 -4.31
N ASP A 200 -12.19 -3.99 -4.25
CA ASP A 200 -12.00 -2.55 -4.21
C ASP A 200 -11.77 -2.11 -2.76
N PHE A 201 -10.49 -1.92 -2.41
CA PHE A 201 -10.10 -1.46 -1.08
C PHE A 201 -10.47 0.00 -0.81
N PHE A 202 -10.83 0.80 -1.83
CA PHE A 202 -11.19 2.21 -1.68
C PHE A 202 -12.65 2.41 -1.34
N LYS A 203 -13.51 1.45 -1.71
CA LYS A 203 -14.91 1.40 -1.27
C LYS A 203 -15.11 0.90 0.16
N MET A 204 -14.05 0.42 0.82
CA MET A 204 -14.13 0.03 2.22
C MET A 204 -14.25 1.27 3.12
N ASP A 205 -15.23 1.25 4.02
CA ASP A 205 -15.39 2.27 5.05
C ASP A 205 -14.23 2.18 6.07
N LEU A 206 -13.46 3.26 6.17
CA LEU A 206 -12.38 3.39 7.16
C LEU A 206 -12.89 3.87 8.52
N ASN A 207 -14.11 4.40 8.55
CA ASN A 207 -14.73 5.11 9.67
C ASN A 207 -15.86 4.30 10.31
N SER A 208 -15.96 2.98 10.08
CA SER A 208 -17.02 2.16 10.66
C SER A 208 -17.08 2.32 12.19
N LEU A 209 -18.07 3.08 12.65
CA LEU A 209 -18.26 3.43 14.05
C LEU A 209 -19.32 2.50 14.67
N PRO A 210 -19.16 2.07 15.93
CA PRO A 210 -20.27 1.44 16.64
C PRO A 210 -21.42 2.43 16.75
N LYS A 211 -22.66 1.99 16.45
CA LYS A 211 -23.87 2.83 16.28
C LYS A 211 -24.17 3.85 17.40
N ASN A 212 -23.56 3.72 18.57
CA ASN A 212 -23.77 4.57 19.75
C ASN A 212 -22.51 5.31 20.26
N ALA A 213 -21.42 5.34 19.51
CA ALA A 213 -20.11 5.87 19.96
C ALA A 213 -20.13 7.34 20.42
N SER A 214 -20.99 8.20 19.86
CA SER A 214 -21.13 9.61 20.26
C SER A 214 -21.91 9.82 21.56
N SER A 215 -22.71 8.84 21.97
CA SER A 215 -23.69 8.98 23.08
C SER A 215 -23.14 8.61 24.46
N PHE A 216 -21.85 8.25 24.58
CA PHE A 216 -21.26 7.85 25.86
C PHE A 216 -21.24 9.01 26.86
N LYS A 217 -22.24 9.03 27.77
CA LYS A 217 -22.28 9.92 28.94
C LYS A 217 -21.54 9.25 30.09
N PHE A 218 -20.29 9.66 30.32
CA PHE A 218 -19.52 9.22 31.49
C PHE A 218 -19.93 10.06 32.71
N ARG A 219 -20.18 9.41 33.86
CA ARG A 219 -20.22 10.13 35.15
C ARG A 219 -18.83 10.72 35.41
N LYS A 220 -18.71 11.89 36.06
CA LYS A 220 -17.41 12.55 36.32
C LYS A 220 -16.39 11.59 36.98
N GLN A 221 -16.83 10.80 37.95
CA GLN A 221 -16.00 9.78 38.61
C GLN A 221 -15.56 8.65 37.66
N SER A 222 -16.44 8.17 36.76
CA SER A 222 -16.07 7.13 35.79
C SER A 222 -15.10 7.64 34.71
N ALA A 223 -15.21 8.90 34.31
CA ALA A 223 -14.27 9.51 33.35
C ALA A 223 -12.87 9.65 33.97
N HIS A 224 -12.79 10.05 35.24
CA HIS A 224 -11.53 10.14 35.96
C HIS A 224 -10.86 8.77 36.13
N ILE A 225 -11.59 7.75 36.59
CA ILE A 225 -11.06 6.39 36.76
C ILE A 225 -10.63 5.80 35.41
N MET A 226 -11.40 5.98 34.35
CA MET A 226 -11.04 5.57 32.99
C MET A 226 -9.73 6.26 32.53
N SER A 227 -9.60 7.56 32.77
CA SER A 227 -8.38 8.29 32.39
C SER A 227 -7.14 7.87 33.18
N LEU A 228 -7.31 7.47 34.45
CA LEU A 228 -6.24 6.85 35.23
C LEU A 228 -5.87 5.49 34.64
N CYS A 229 -6.86 4.64 34.30
CA CYS A 229 -6.63 3.35 33.65
C CYS A 229 -5.80 3.51 32.37
N LEU A 230 -6.15 4.47 31.50
CA LEU A 230 -5.41 4.77 30.27
C LEU A 230 -3.99 5.25 30.56
N THR A 231 -3.82 6.11 31.57
CA THR A 231 -2.49 6.61 31.96
C THR A 231 -1.57 5.47 32.41
N PHE A 232 -2.04 4.60 33.31
CA PHE A 232 -1.25 3.48 33.80
C PHE A 232 -1.00 2.42 32.72
N HIS A 233 -2.01 2.09 31.92
CA HIS A 233 -1.91 1.03 30.93
C HIS A 233 -1.12 1.47 29.68
N VAL A 234 -1.44 2.64 29.11
CA VAL A 234 -0.90 3.10 27.83
C VAL A 234 0.38 3.91 28.03
N ASN A 235 0.37 4.92 28.90
CA ASN A 235 1.54 5.80 29.06
C ASN A 235 2.67 5.10 29.83
N LEU A 236 2.32 4.39 30.91
CA LEU A 236 3.30 3.69 31.77
C LEU A 236 3.52 2.23 31.37
N GLY A 237 2.77 1.72 30.39
CA GLY A 237 2.97 0.37 29.86
C GLY A 237 2.67 -0.77 30.83
N LEU A 238 1.80 -0.55 31.83
CA LEU A 238 1.43 -1.60 32.77
C LEU A 238 0.46 -2.61 32.13
N SER A 239 0.54 -3.89 32.53
CA SER A 239 -0.48 -4.88 32.15
C SER A 239 -1.83 -4.56 32.81
N LEU A 240 -2.94 -5.06 32.24
CA LEU A 240 -4.29 -4.81 32.78
C LEU A 240 -4.43 -5.15 34.27
N ARG A 241 -3.78 -6.23 34.72
CA ARG A 241 -3.77 -6.65 36.13
C ARG A 241 -2.90 -5.74 36.99
N LYS A 242 -1.74 -5.31 36.48
CA LYS A 242 -0.87 -4.36 37.18
C LYS A 242 -1.47 -2.97 37.25
N THR A 243 -2.24 -2.55 36.24
CA THR A 243 -3.04 -1.32 36.29
C THR A 243 -4.10 -1.39 37.37
N ALA A 244 -4.89 -2.48 37.43
CA ALA A 244 -5.87 -2.68 38.49
C ALA A 244 -5.22 -2.65 39.89
N GLN A 245 -4.12 -3.39 40.05
CA GLN A 245 -3.34 -3.40 41.29
C GLN A 245 -2.83 -1.99 41.66
N ALA A 246 -2.24 -1.25 40.72
CA ALA A 246 -1.73 0.10 40.99
C ALA A 246 -2.85 1.08 41.40
N LEU A 247 -4.05 0.96 40.84
CA LEU A 247 -5.19 1.79 41.23
C LEU A 247 -5.68 1.49 42.65
N GLU A 248 -5.67 0.22 43.06
CA GLU A 248 -6.01 -0.18 44.42
C GLU A 248 -4.93 0.25 45.41
N ASP A 249 -3.67 -0.08 45.14
CA ASP A 249 -2.54 0.16 46.05
C ASP A 249 -2.25 1.66 46.26
N LEU A 250 -2.35 2.47 45.20
CA LEU A 250 -1.97 3.90 45.25
C LEU A 250 -3.15 4.82 45.57
N TYR A 251 -4.37 4.45 45.17
CA TYR A 251 -5.55 5.33 45.26
C TYR A 251 -6.74 4.70 45.98
N GLY A 252 -6.66 3.44 46.43
CA GLY A 252 -7.78 2.72 47.03
C GLY A 252 -8.92 2.42 46.05
N ILE A 253 -8.69 2.56 44.74
CA ILE A 253 -9.71 2.39 43.70
C ILE A 253 -9.76 0.94 43.24
N LYS A 254 -10.78 0.21 43.68
CA LYS A 254 -10.99 -1.20 43.28
C LYS A 254 -11.62 -1.30 41.90
N VAL A 255 -10.83 -1.72 40.91
CA VAL A 255 -11.26 -1.93 39.53
C VAL A 255 -10.74 -3.27 39.03
N SER A 256 -11.59 -4.06 38.36
CA SER A 256 -11.15 -5.34 37.78
C SER A 256 -10.33 -5.13 36.50
N HIS A 257 -9.36 -6.02 36.23
CA HIS A 257 -8.57 -5.99 34.98
C HIS A 257 -9.45 -6.03 33.71
N THR A 258 -10.60 -6.70 33.77
CA THR A 258 -11.63 -6.70 32.71
C THR A 258 -12.28 -5.34 32.52
N MET A 259 -12.52 -4.60 33.60
CA MET A 259 -13.03 -3.24 33.52
C MET A 259 -11.99 -2.28 32.93
N VAL A 260 -10.70 -2.44 33.27
CA VAL A 260 -9.60 -1.71 32.61
C VAL A 260 -9.62 -1.96 31.10
N ALA A 261 -9.76 -3.21 30.66
CA ALA A 261 -9.84 -3.54 29.23
C ALA A 261 -11.06 -2.89 28.54
N ASN A 262 -12.22 -2.91 29.19
CA ASN A 262 -13.44 -2.28 28.67
C ASN A 262 -13.30 -0.76 28.55
N TYR A 263 -12.64 -0.11 29.51
CA TYR A 263 -12.30 1.30 29.44
C TYR A 263 -11.37 1.62 28.27
N CYS A 264 -10.32 0.82 28.06
CA CYS A 264 -9.43 0.96 26.90
C CYS A 264 -10.20 0.80 25.58
N LYS A 265 -11.04 -0.23 25.47
CA LYS A 265 -11.88 -0.46 24.28
C LYS A 265 -12.79 0.72 23.98
N THR A 266 -13.46 1.25 25.00
CA THR A 266 -14.38 2.38 24.87
C THR A 266 -13.63 3.64 24.44
N ALA A 267 -12.51 3.95 25.11
CA ALA A 267 -11.68 5.10 24.77
C ALA A 267 -11.11 4.98 23.35
N ALA A 268 -10.65 3.80 22.93
CA ALA A 268 -10.12 3.58 21.59
C ALA A 268 -11.17 3.88 20.51
N ALA A 269 -12.41 3.39 20.70
CA ALA A 269 -13.50 3.62 19.76
C ALA A 269 -13.86 5.11 19.62
N VAL A 270 -13.73 5.89 20.71
CA VAL A 270 -14.06 7.32 20.72
C VAL A 270 -12.90 8.19 20.22
N ILE A 271 -11.67 7.89 20.62
CA ILE A 271 -10.47 8.70 20.29
C ILE A 271 -10.03 8.46 18.84
N LYS A 272 -10.20 7.24 18.33
CA LYS A 272 -9.72 6.85 16.99
C LYS A 272 -10.19 7.80 15.88
N PRO A 273 -11.47 8.19 15.77
CA PRO A 273 -11.92 9.17 14.78
C PRO A 273 -11.17 10.49 14.83
N PHE A 274 -10.92 11.04 16.02
CA PHE A 274 -10.14 12.27 16.16
C PHE A 274 -8.71 12.09 15.64
N VAL A 275 -8.03 11.01 16.03
CA VAL A 275 -6.67 10.70 15.57
C VAL A 275 -6.63 10.54 14.05
N ASP A 276 -7.55 9.77 13.47
CA ASP A 276 -7.58 9.45 12.04
C ASP A 276 -8.03 10.62 11.14
N HIS A 277 -8.60 11.69 11.71
CA HIS A 277 -9.05 12.89 10.98
C HIS A 277 -8.33 14.17 11.42
N PHE A 278 -7.33 14.05 12.30
CA PHE A 278 -6.54 15.19 12.72
C PHE A 278 -5.78 15.77 11.51
N PRO A 279 -5.79 17.10 11.31
CA PRO A 279 -5.08 17.75 10.20
C PRO A 279 -3.58 17.79 10.51
N TYR A 280 -2.90 16.65 10.38
CA TYR A 280 -1.46 16.56 10.57
C TYR A 280 -0.72 17.47 9.59
N ASP A 281 0.32 18.15 10.08
CA ASP A 281 1.31 18.80 9.23
C ASP A 281 2.11 17.72 8.49
N LYS A 282 1.80 17.56 7.21
CA LYS A 282 2.40 16.54 6.34
C LYS A 282 3.44 17.17 5.45
N THR A 283 4.61 16.55 5.41
CA THR A 283 5.63 16.81 4.40
C THR A 283 5.39 15.92 3.18
N ASP A 284 6.29 16.02 2.21
CA ASP A 284 6.34 15.18 1.02
C ASP A 284 7.01 13.82 1.24
N THR A 285 7.57 13.55 2.43
CA THR A 285 8.38 12.35 2.66
C THR A 285 7.76 11.46 3.72
N PHE A 286 7.25 10.30 3.31
CA PHE A 286 6.63 9.32 4.21
C PHE A 286 7.50 8.07 4.35
N ILE A 287 7.52 7.51 5.55
CA ILE A 287 8.27 6.29 5.87
C ILE A 287 7.27 5.24 6.33
N ALA A 288 7.39 4.03 5.80
CA ALA A 288 6.56 2.92 6.19
C ALA A 288 7.38 1.69 6.56
N ASP A 289 6.90 0.98 7.58
CA ASP A 289 7.40 -0.33 7.95
C ASP A 289 6.28 -1.13 8.60
N GLU A 290 6.44 -2.45 8.60
CA GLU A 290 5.52 -3.36 9.27
C GLU A 290 6.22 -4.12 10.38
N THR A 291 5.48 -4.36 11.46
CA THR A 291 6.02 -5.00 12.64
C THR A 291 5.14 -6.13 13.13
N TYR A 292 5.76 -7.11 13.79
CA TYR A 292 5.09 -8.33 14.23
C TYR A 292 4.44 -8.15 15.60
N ILE A 293 3.21 -8.64 15.71
CA ILE A 293 2.49 -8.85 16.97
C ILE A 293 2.08 -10.32 17.10
N LYS A 294 1.61 -10.72 18.29
CA LYS A 294 1.04 -12.04 18.53
C LYS A 294 -0.42 -11.88 18.92
N VAL A 295 -1.29 -12.65 18.28
CA VAL A 295 -2.72 -12.76 18.63
C VAL A 295 -3.01 -14.24 18.87
N LYS A 296 -3.36 -14.63 20.09
CA LYS A 296 -3.49 -16.05 20.52
C LYS A 296 -2.29 -16.92 20.12
N GLY A 297 -1.08 -16.38 20.27
CA GLY A 297 0.16 -17.06 19.89
C GLY A 297 0.45 -17.10 18.40
N VAL A 298 -0.49 -16.72 17.53
CA VAL A 298 -0.32 -16.63 16.08
C VAL A 298 0.29 -15.29 15.69
N LYS A 299 1.18 -15.29 14.69
CA LYS A 299 1.80 -14.06 14.17
C LYS A 299 0.76 -13.18 13.49
N GLY A 300 0.60 -11.96 13.98
CA GLY A 300 -0.11 -10.87 13.32
C GLY A 300 0.87 -9.74 12.94
N PHE A 301 0.35 -8.72 12.27
CA PHE A 301 1.13 -7.62 11.72
C PHE A 301 0.49 -6.28 12.07
N VAL A 302 1.32 -5.26 12.25
CA VAL A 302 0.91 -3.86 12.32
C VAL A 302 1.70 -3.09 11.29
N TRP A 303 1.00 -2.41 10.40
CA TRP A 303 1.57 -1.50 9.42
C TRP A 303 1.59 -0.11 10.03
N PHE A 304 2.73 0.57 9.98
CA PHE A 304 2.86 1.98 10.36
C PHE A 304 3.34 2.79 9.16
N ILE A 305 2.72 3.95 8.98
CA ILE A 305 3.15 4.97 8.02
C ILE A 305 3.27 6.27 8.80
N MET A 306 4.44 6.88 8.76
CA MET A 306 4.76 8.10 9.48
C MET A 306 5.35 9.15 8.56
N ASP A 307 5.19 10.42 8.94
CA ASP A 307 5.91 11.51 8.32
C ASP A 307 7.40 11.46 8.71
N ALA A 308 8.28 11.67 7.74
CA ALA A 308 9.71 11.58 7.96
C ALA A 308 10.28 12.71 8.83
N PHE A 309 9.65 13.89 8.85
CA PHE A 309 10.16 15.07 9.55
C PHE A 309 9.40 15.33 10.84
N THR A 310 8.08 15.43 10.79
CA THR A 310 7.22 15.65 11.97
C THR A 310 7.15 14.42 12.87
N LYS A 311 7.52 13.25 12.35
CA LYS A 311 7.50 11.95 13.03
C LYS A 311 6.10 11.49 13.45
N SER A 312 5.05 12.22 13.08
CA SER A 312 3.67 11.87 13.37
C SER A 312 3.29 10.60 12.61
N ILE A 313 2.62 9.67 13.29
CA ILE A 313 2.05 8.49 12.66
C ILE A 313 0.80 8.94 11.90
N LEU A 314 0.82 8.83 10.58
CA LEU A 314 -0.24 9.28 9.68
C LEU A 314 -1.22 8.14 9.34
N GLY A 315 -0.73 6.91 9.29
CA GLY A 315 -1.53 5.75 8.92
C GLY A 315 -1.08 4.50 9.67
N TYR A 316 -2.06 3.68 10.08
CA TYR A 316 -1.78 2.42 10.75
C TYR A 316 -2.89 1.39 10.53
N GLN A 317 -2.50 0.12 10.48
CA GLN A 317 -3.45 -0.99 10.30
C GLN A 317 -2.95 -2.28 10.95
N VAL A 318 -3.79 -2.92 11.77
CA VAL A 318 -3.54 -4.27 12.27
C VAL A 318 -4.10 -5.30 11.29
N SER A 319 -3.37 -6.39 11.09
CA SER A 319 -3.81 -7.49 10.23
C SER A 319 -3.34 -8.86 10.70
N ASP A 320 -4.12 -9.88 10.32
CA ASP A 320 -3.81 -11.30 10.48
C ASP A 320 -2.81 -11.82 9.45
N ASN A 321 -2.54 -11.05 8.40
CA ASN A 321 -1.66 -11.41 7.30
C ASN A 321 -0.85 -10.21 6.81
N ARG A 322 0.29 -10.46 6.16
CA ARG A 322 1.17 -9.42 5.56
C ARG A 322 0.77 -9.10 4.11
N SER A 323 -0.50 -9.25 3.73
CA SER A 323 -0.92 -8.99 2.34
C SER A 323 -0.96 -7.50 2.01
N VAL A 324 -1.23 -7.20 0.73
CA VAL A 324 -1.35 -5.83 0.22
C VAL A 324 -2.59 -5.08 0.73
N GLY A 325 -3.67 -5.77 1.11
CA GLY A 325 -4.91 -5.10 1.55
C GLY A 325 -4.71 -4.20 2.78
N PRO A 326 -4.17 -4.72 3.89
CA PRO A 326 -3.84 -3.92 5.07
C PRO A 326 -2.86 -2.76 4.78
N CYS A 327 -1.90 -2.96 3.87
CA CYS A 327 -0.99 -1.92 3.41
C CYS A 327 -1.75 -0.77 2.72
N ILE A 328 -2.67 -1.09 1.80
CA ILE A 328 -3.54 -0.10 1.15
C ILE A 328 -4.39 0.65 2.18
N LEU A 329 -4.98 -0.04 3.16
CA LEU A 329 -5.78 0.62 4.20
C LEU A 329 -4.95 1.58 5.06
N ALA A 330 -3.72 1.22 5.41
CA ALA A 330 -2.80 2.12 6.12
C ALA A 330 -2.44 3.34 5.26
N MET A 331 -2.14 3.14 3.96
CA MET A 331 -1.84 4.22 3.02
C MET A 331 -3.03 5.16 2.82
N ARG A 332 -4.26 4.61 2.71
CA ARG A 332 -5.48 5.43 2.59
C ARG A 332 -5.66 6.36 3.80
N LYS A 333 -5.33 5.89 5.00
CA LYS A 333 -5.32 6.73 6.22
C LYS A 333 -4.26 7.83 6.14
N ALA A 334 -3.03 7.47 5.74
CA ALA A 334 -1.92 8.42 5.64
C ALA A 334 -2.16 9.51 4.59
N PHE A 335 -2.73 9.16 3.44
CA PHE A 335 -3.00 10.07 2.32
C PHE A 335 -4.27 10.91 2.47
N ARG A 336 -5.07 10.69 3.52
CA ARG A 336 -6.28 11.48 3.77
C ARG A 336 -5.94 12.96 3.92
N SER A 337 -6.73 13.87 3.36
CA SER A 337 -6.54 15.33 3.52
C SER A 337 -5.20 15.88 3.00
N LEU A 338 -4.57 15.23 2.02
CA LEU A 338 -3.49 15.85 1.25
C LEU A 338 -4.09 16.99 0.39
N LEU A 339 -3.53 18.20 0.53
CA LEU A 339 -4.09 19.45 -0.02
C LEU A 339 -3.78 19.68 -1.51
N SER A 340 -2.81 18.96 -2.09
CA SER A 340 -2.22 19.27 -3.41
C SER A 340 -1.75 17.99 -4.14
N PRO A 341 -1.61 17.99 -5.49
CA PRO A 341 -1.41 16.77 -6.27
C PRO A 341 -0.13 16.04 -5.85
N CYS A 342 -0.26 14.72 -5.72
CA CYS A 342 0.66 13.82 -5.02
C CYS A 342 2.00 13.57 -5.74
N ASP A 343 2.29 14.28 -6.83
CA ASP A 343 3.40 13.99 -7.75
C ASP A 343 4.81 14.12 -7.12
N LEU A 344 4.92 14.63 -5.88
CA LEU A 344 6.19 14.81 -5.15
C LEU A 344 6.32 13.91 -3.91
N ILE A 345 5.35 13.04 -3.58
CA ILE A 345 5.46 12.23 -2.38
C ILE A 345 6.54 11.15 -2.55
N THR A 346 7.59 11.26 -1.74
CA THR A 346 8.66 10.26 -1.60
C THR A 346 8.26 9.27 -0.52
N PHE A 347 7.84 8.08 -0.94
CA PHE A 347 7.40 7.03 -0.02
C PHE A 347 8.51 6.00 0.19
N ILE A 348 9.09 5.97 1.38
CA ILE A 348 10.26 5.15 1.72
C ILE A 348 9.80 3.93 2.50
N ALA A 349 10.13 2.74 2.02
CA ALA A 349 9.76 1.50 2.70
C ALA A 349 10.81 0.39 2.46
N ASP A 350 10.69 -0.71 3.19
CA ASP A 350 11.46 -1.92 2.92
C ASP A 350 11.10 -2.52 1.54
N GLY A 351 11.93 -3.41 1.01
CA GLY A 351 11.77 -4.10 -0.27
C GLY A 351 10.59 -5.06 -0.38
N TYR A 352 9.53 -4.85 0.40
CA TYR A 352 8.38 -5.73 0.45
C TYR A 352 7.38 -5.46 -0.68
N SER A 353 6.91 -6.54 -1.31
CA SER A 353 6.09 -6.48 -2.51
C SER A 353 4.71 -5.84 -2.34
N SER A 354 4.21 -5.69 -1.11
CA SER A 354 2.91 -5.05 -0.87
C SER A 354 2.95 -3.55 -1.17
N TYR A 355 4.08 -2.86 -0.96
CA TYR A 355 4.16 -1.42 -1.20
C TYR A 355 4.00 -1.09 -2.69
N PRO A 356 4.79 -1.67 -3.64
CA PRO A 356 4.60 -1.41 -5.07
C PRO A 356 3.20 -1.76 -5.58
N LEU A 357 2.59 -2.82 -5.03
CA LEU A 357 1.23 -3.23 -5.39
C LEU A 357 0.18 -2.27 -4.87
N ALA A 358 0.39 -1.68 -3.70
CA ALA A 358 -0.49 -0.64 -3.20
C ALA A 358 -0.40 0.61 -4.09
N ALA A 359 0.81 1.09 -4.43
CA ALA A 359 0.97 2.22 -5.36
C ALA A 359 0.28 1.98 -6.71
N GLN A 360 0.37 0.76 -7.24
CA GLN A 360 -0.35 0.38 -8.47
C GLN A 360 -1.88 0.56 -8.33
N GLN A 361 -2.45 0.29 -7.15
CA GLN A 361 -3.88 0.48 -6.90
C GLN A 361 -4.27 1.95 -6.77
N PHE A 362 -3.44 2.78 -6.12
CA PHE A 362 -3.68 4.22 -6.05
C PHE A 362 -3.60 4.90 -7.43
N ALA A 363 -2.72 4.43 -8.32
CA ALA A 363 -2.61 4.92 -9.69
C ALA A 363 -3.79 4.49 -10.61
N LEU A 364 -4.63 3.55 -10.17
CA LEU A 364 -5.79 3.04 -10.92
C LEU A 364 -7.12 3.70 -10.52
N LEU A 365 -7.08 4.64 -9.57
CA LEU A 365 -8.26 5.41 -9.15
C LEU A 365 -8.76 6.34 -10.26
N GLU A 366 -10.03 6.74 -10.20
CA GLU A 366 -10.59 7.77 -11.08
C GLU A 366 -9.87 9.12 -10.89
N ASP A 367 -9.47 9.41 -9.64
CA ASP A 367 -8.55 10.48 -9.27
C ASP A 367 -7.23 9.85 -8.75
N PRO A 368 -6.22 9.65 -9.63
CA PRO A 368 -5.00 8.92 -9.29
C PRO A 368 -4.15 9.64 -8.24
N ILE A 369 -3.78 8.92 -7.19
CA ILE A 369 -2.74 9.34 -6.26
C ILE A 369 -1.43 8.72 -6.72
N ASN A 370 -0.63 9.49 -7.45
CA ASN A 370 0.70 9.07 -7.89
C ASN A 370 1.72 9.34 -6.78
N PHE A 371 2.58 8.37 -6.48
CA PHE A 371 3.71 8.55 -5.57
C PHE A 371 4.81 7.55 -5.91
N ASN A 372 6.06 7.92 -5.63
CA ASN A 372 7.20 7.05 -5.89
C ASN A 372 7.56 6.27 -4.64
N ILE A 373 7.75 4.96 -4.79
CA ILE A 373 8.22 4.10 -3.71
C ILE A 373 9.73 3.91 -3.84
N THR A 374 10.45 4.46 -2.87
CA THR A 374 11.89 4.25 -2.69
C THR A 374 12.08 3.06 -1.77
N GLN A 375 12.60 1.96 -2.32
CA GLN A 375 12.84 0.73 -1.55
C GLN A 375 14.24 0.74 -0.95
N VAL A 376 14.35 0.59 0.38
CA VAL A 376 15.64 0.51 1.08
C VAL A 376 15.89 -0.95 1.46
N ILE A 377 16.67 -1.65 0.64
CA ILE A 377 16.85 -3.11 0.72
C ILE A 377 18.09 -3.44 1.55
N GLY A 378 17.96 -4.45 2.43
CA GLY A 378 19.12 -5.07 3.09
C GLY A 378 19.63 -4.33 4.34
N LEU A 379 20.76 -4.86 4.85
CA LEU A 379 21.48 -4.42 6.05
C LEU A 379 22.83 -3.79 5.70
N ALA A 380 23.33 -3.91 4.48
CA ALA A 380 24.56 -3.30 4.00
C ALA A 380 24.24 -2.16 3.02
N ASN A 381 25.14 -1.18 2.90
CA ASN A 381 24.99 -0.05 1.98
C ASN A 381 25.54 -0.48 0.61
N ASP A 382 24.89 -1.46 0.00
CA ASP A 382 25.39 -2.05 -1.25
C ASP A 382 25.05 -1.16 -2.46
N ASP A 383 24.02 -0.31 -2.36
CA ASP A 383 23.59 0.64 -3.39
C ASP A 383 23.46 2.10 -2.89
N ASP A 384 23.69 3.07 -3.78
CA ASP A 384 23.71 4.52 -3.48
C ASP A 384 22.36 5.05 -2.98
N VAL A 385 21.25 4.51 -3.51
CA VAL A 385 19.88 4.85 -3.08
C VAL A 385 19.66 4.39 -1.64
N SER A 386 19.97 3.13 -1.32
CA SER A 386 19.85 2.64 0.06
C SER A 386 20.73 3.43 1.01
N LYS A 387 21.92 3.89 0.59
CA LYS A 387 22.80 4.72 1.42
C LYS A 387 22.18 6.09 1.73
N GLU A 388 21.59 6.75 0.73
CA GLU A 388 20.93 8.05 0.88
C GLU A 388 19.71 7.96 1.81
N PHE A 389 18.85 6.95 1.60
CA PHE A 389 17.57 6.84 2.32
C PHE A 389 17.65 6.04 3.62
N ARG A 390 18.83 5.52 4.00
CA ARG A 390 19.01 4.75 5.24
C ARG A 390 18.64 5.46 6.54
N PRO A 391 18.92 6.77 6.72
CA PRO A 391 18.52 7.47 7.94
C PRO A 391 17.01 7.35 8.22
N TYR A 392 16.18 7.31 7.19
CA TYR A 392 14.74 7.14 7.31
C TYR A 392 14.35 5.75 7.83
N LYS A 393 15.07 4.70 7.42
CA LYS A 393 14.87 3.35 7.97
C LYS A 393 15.15 3.29 9.47
N GLN A 394 16.18 3.97 9.95
CA GLN A 394 16.49 4.03 11.38
C GLN A 394 15.40 4.73 12.20
N VAL A 395 14.71 5.72 11.59
CA VAL A 395 13.59 6.43 12.22
C VAL A 395 12.42 5.48 12.46
N VAL A 396 12.01 4.73 11.43
CA VAL A 396 10.87 3.80 11.56
C VAL A 396 11.21 2.57 12.40
N GLU A 397 12.46 2.09 12.38
CA GLU A 397 12.94 1.05 13.30
C GLU A 397 12.85 1.49 14.77
N ARG A 398 13.16 2.77 15.06
CA ARG A 398 13.02 3.36 16.39
C ARG A 398 11.55 3.44 16.82
N LEU A 399 10.66 3.82 15.91
CA LEU A 399 9.20 3.78 16.14
C LEU A 399 8.77 2.37 16.52
N ASN A 400 9.14 1.38 15.72
CA ASN A 400 8.79 -0.03 15.91
C ASN A 400 9.37 -0.60 17.22
N ARG A 401 10.58 -0.19 17.61
CA ARG A 401 11.16 -0.56 18.92
C ARG A 401 10.34 0.02 20.08
N THR A 402 9.99 1.30 19.99
CA THR A 402 9.17 2.00 21.00
C THR A 402 7.80 1.34 21.17
N PHE A 403 7.14 0.97 20.05
CA PHE A 403 5.91 0.19 20.09
C PHE A 403 6.10 -1.16 20.78
N LYS A 404 7.14 -1.92 20.37
CA LYS A 404 7.42 -3.24 20.93
C LYS A 404 7.71 -3.22 22.43
N GLU A 405 8.33 -2.16 22.95
CA GLU A 405 8.53 -1.99 24.40
C GLU A 405 7.19 -1.92 25.14
N SER A 406 6.23 -1.13 24.65
CA SER A 406 4.87 -1.07 25.23
C SER A 406 4.07 -2.36 25.04
N TYR A 407 4.35 -3.13 24.00
CA TYR A 407 3.63 -4.36 23.67
C TYR A 407 4.17 -5.60 24.41
N ARG A 408 5.48 -5.69 24.67
CA ARG A 408 6.11 -6.91 25.23
C ARG A 408 5.53 -7.35 26.57
N CYS A 409 5.13 -6.39 27.42
CA CYS A 409 4.54 -6.67 28.73
C CYS A 409 3.14 -7.33 28.66
N THR A 410 2.49 -7.29 27.50
CA THR A 410 1.16 -7.89 27.28
C THR A 410 1.21 -9.38 26.95
N CYS A 411 2.37 -9.91 26.56
CA CYS A 411 2.57 -11.26 26.04
C CYS A 411 1.73 -11.60 24.78
N GLY A 412 1.10 -10.60 24.14
CA GLY A 412 0.22 -10.77 22.99
C GLY A 412 -1.22 -10.35 23.26
N TYR A 413 -2.05 -10.38 22.22
CA TYR A 413 -3.47 -10.05 22.29
C TYR A 413 -4.33 -11.31 22.24
N ASP A 414 -5.53 -11.24 22.82
CA ASP A 414 -6.51 -12.32 22.73
C ASP A 414 -7.23 -12.36 21.36
N ASN A 415 -7.43 -11.21 20.73
CA ASN A 415 -8.09 -11.13 19.42
C ASN A 415 -7.64 -9.87 18.65
N PHE A 416 -7.96 -9.82 17.35
CA PHE A 416 -7.57 -8.71 16.48
C PHE A 416 -8.27 -7.40 16.83
N ASP A 417 -9.48 -7.43 17.38
CA ASP A 417 -10.17 -6.22 17.85
C ASP A 417 -9.42 -5.59 19.02
N GLY A 418 -9.04 -6.41 20.01
CA GLY A 418 -8.18 -5.98 21.12
C GLY A 418 -6.85 -5.39 20.64
N ALA A 419 -6.23 -6.01 19.63
CA ALA A 419 -5.02 -5.48 19.01
C ALA A 419 -5.28 -4.11 18.32
N ASN A 420 -6.39 -3.97 17.57
CA ASN A 420 -6.78 -2.71 16.94
C ASN A 420 -6.99 -1.60 17.98
N TYR A 421 -7.70 -1.87 19.08
CA TYR A 421 -7.92 -0.87 20.13
C TYR A 421 -6.61 -0.46 20.81
N SER A 422 -5.75 -1.43 21.13
CA SER A 422 -4.45 -1.17 21.75
C SER A 422 -3.54 -0.33 20.86
N VAL A 423 -3.46 -0.66 19.56
CA VAL A 423 -2.65 0.12 18.59
C VAL A 423 -3.24 1.52 18.42
N SER A 424 -4.56 1.67 18.35
CA SER A 424 -5.20 2.99 18.20
C SER A 424 -4.91 3.90 19.40
N LEU A 425 -4.99 3.38 20.63
CA LEU A 425 -4.62 4.13 21.83
C LEU A 425 -3.13 4.46 21.88
N TRP A 426 -2.28 3.51 21.47
CA TRP A 426 -0.84 3.73 21.44
C TRP A 426 -0.46 4.82 20.43
N VAL A 427 -1.09 4.86 19.25
CA VAL A 427 -0.91 5.92 18.26
C VAL A 427 -1.38 7.27 18.81
N ALA A 428 -2.53 7.31 19.48
CA ALA A 428 -3.02 8.53 20.14
C ALA A 428 -2.01 9.05 21.18
N TYR A 429 -1.49 8.14 22.02
CA TYR A 429 -0.45 8.45 22.98
C TYR A 429 0.82 8.97 22.29
N TYR A 430 1.31 8.27 21.26
CA TYR A 430 2.55 8.60 20.57
C TYR A 430 2.49 9.99 19.90
N ASN A 431 1.39 10.30 19.22
CA ASN A 431 1.21 11.53 18.46
C ASN A 431 0.93 12.75 19.35
N PHE A 432 0.15 12.60 20.43
CA PHE A 432 -0.39 13.74 21.19
C PHE A 432 0.09 13.86 22.65
N LEU A 433 0.58 12.78 23.26
CA LEU A 433 0.87 12.75 24.71
C LEU A 433 2.33 12.44 25.04
N ARG A 434 3.00 11.65 24.20
CA ARG A 434 4.40 11.25 24.40
C ARG A 434 5.31 12.43 24.13
N LYS A 435 6.23 12.68 25.06
CA LYS A 435 7.33 13.63 24.87
C LYS A 435 8.45 12.98 24.05
N HIS A 436 8.98 13.69 23.07
CA HIS A 436 10.04 13.19 22.20
C HIS A 436 11.32 13.99 22.40
N THR A 437 12.42 13.31 22.69
CA THR A 437 13.73 13.95 22.92
C THR A 437 14.23 14.70 21.69
N SER A 438 13.89 14.21 20.49
CA SER A 438 14.21 14.89 19.23
C SER A 438 13.40 16.16 18.97
N PHE A 439 12.41 16.47 19.82
CA PHE A 439 11.55 17.65 19.76
C PHE A 439 11.60 18.43 21.08
N ASP A 440 12.77 18.56 21.70
CA ASP A 440 12.96 19.29 22.96
C ASP A 440 12.05 18.81 24.09
N ASN A 441 11.75 17.51 24.13
CA ASN A 441 10.79 16.90 25.06
C ASN A 441 9.36 17.47 24.95
N ARG A 442 8.97 17.96 23.78
CA ARG A 442 7.59 18.32 23.43
C ARG A 442 6.85 17.14 22.80
N VAL A 443 5.52 17.27 22.72
CA VAL A 443 4.66 16.35 21.96
C VAL A 443 4.76 16.68 20.47
N LEU A 444 4.44 15.72 19.59
CA LEU A 444 4.55 15.94 18.14
C LEU A 444 3.45 16.88 17.62
N ASN A 445 2.23 16.72 18.14
CA ASN A 445 1.07 17.49 17.71
C ASN A 445 0.48 18.20 18.93
N SER A 446 0.65 19.52 18.97
CA SER A 446 0.08 20.39 20.00
C SER A 446 -1.41 20.64 19.74
N ASN A 447 -2.15 20.86 20.83
CA ASN A 447 -3.54 21.27 20.79
C ASN A 447 -3.80 22.09 22.05
N ASP A 448 -4.35 23.29 21.91
CA ASP A 448 -4.54 24.23 23.01
C ASP A 448 -5.24 23.60 24.22
N MET A 449 -6.23 22.74 24.00
CA MET A 449 -6.91 22.06 25.11
C MET A 449 -5.98 21.05 25.81
N LEU A 450 -5.19 20.27 25.06
CA LEU A 450 -4.25 19.28 25.60
C LEU A 450 -3.06 19.91 26.31
N ASP A 451 -2.62 21.08 25.86
CA ASP A 451 -1.48 21.80 26.43
C ASP A 451 -1.86 22.49 27.75
N ASN A 452 -3.11 22.97 27.85
CA ASN A 452 -3.67 23.56 29.07
C ASN A 452 -4.09 22.51 30.14
N ALA A 453 -4.02 21.21 29.83
CA ALA A 453 -4.40 20.18 30.78
C ALA A 453 -3.33 19.96 31.86
N GLN A 454 -3.73 19.97 33.13
CA GLN A 454 -2.81 19.89 34.27
C GLN A 454 -2.05 18.56 34.38
N ASN A 455 -2.67 17.43 34.00
CA ASN A 455 -2.09 16.10 34.17
C ASN A 455 -2.54 15.12 33.06
N MET A 456 -1.89 13.96 32.99
CA MET A 456 -2.17 12.93 31.96
C MET A 456 -3.61 12.42 31.97
N PRO A 457 -4.25 12.16 33.14
CA PRO A 457 -5.67 11.85 33.20
C PRO A 457 -6.53 12.94 32.54
N GLY A 458 -6.25 14.22 32.80
CA GLY A 458 -6.91 15.34 32.15
C GLY A 458 -6.73 15.34 30.64
N LYS A 459 -5.50 15.09 30.14
CA LYS A 459 -5.24 14.98 28.70
C LYS A 459 -6.04 13.86 28.03
N TRP A 460 -6.17 12.69 28.68
CA TRP A 460 -7.01 11.61 28.17
C TRP A 460 -8.49 11.98 28.11
N GLN A 461 -9.01 12.70 29.11
CA GLN A 461 -10.40 13.17 29.08
C GLN A 461 -10.64 14.14 27.91
N ILE A 462 -9.68 15.01 27.64
CA ILE A 462 -9.75 15.95 26.51
C ILE A 462 -9.68 15.19 25.18
N LEU A 463 -8.81 14.20 25.02
CA LEU A 463 -8.79 13.36 23.82
C LEU A 463 -10.13 12.64 23.57
N ILE A 464 -10.78 12.16 24.64
CA ILE A 464 -12.11 11.54 24.55
C ILE A 464 -13.14 12.58 24.10
N TYR A 465 -13.11 13.78 24.69
CA TYR A 465 -14.00 14.88 24.30
C TYR A 465 -13.82 15.27 22.83
N LEU A 466 -12.57 15.48 22.38
CA LEU A 466 -12.25 15.78 20.98
C LEU A 466 -12.73 14.66 20.05
N GLY A 467 -12.55 13.39 20.45
CA GLY A 467 -13.10 12.22 19.79
C GLY A 467 -14.62 12.28 19.59
N GLN A 468 -15.37 12.63 20.65
CA GLN A 468 -16.82 12.79 20.58
C GLN A 468 -17.23 13.90 19.62
N GLN A 469 -16.54 15.06 19.65
CA GLN A 469 -16.79 16.16 18.72
C GLN A 469 -16.55 15.75 17.27
N THR A 470 -15.47 15.02 16.98
CA THR A 470 -15.18 14.51 15.65
C THR A 470 -16.25 13.52 15.18
N ILE A 471 -16.73 12.62 16.05
CA ILE A 471 -17.81 11.68 15.70
C ILE A 471 -19.08 12.45 15.33
N LEU A 472 -19.47 13.47 16.11
CA LEU A 472 -20.66 14.27 15.81
C LEU A 472 -20.56 14.97 14.46
N LYS A 473 -19.37 15.51 14.13
CA LYS A 473 -19.09 16.13 12.84
C LYS A 473 -19.25 15.13 11.69
N LEU A 474 -18.63 13.95 11.79
CA LEU A 474 -18.73 12.91 10.77
C LEU A 474 -20.17 12.42 10.58
N GLN A 475 -20.91 12.24 11.68
CA GLN A 475 -22.34 11.86 11.63
C GLN A 475 -23.19 12.93 10.93
N SER A 476 -22.87 14.21 11.11
CA SER A 476 -23.57 15.28 10.39
C SER A 476 -23.24 15.26 8.89
N GLU A 477 -21.96 15.09 8.52
CA GLU A 477 -21.51 15.03 7.13
C GLU A 477 -22.13 13.85 6.36
N ASP A 478 -22.24 12.67 6.99
CA ASP A 478 -22.89 11.49 6.40
C ASP A 478 -24.40 11.70 6.15
N VAL A 479 -25.09 12.44 7.03
CA VAL A 479 -26.51 12.78 6.85
C VAL A 479 -26.70 13.76 5.70
N PHE A 480 -25.78 14.72 5.53
CA PHE A 480 -25.83 15.64 4.39
C PHE A 480 -25.55 14.91 3.07
N ALA A 481 -24.54 14.03 3.03
CA ALA A 481 -24.17 13.25 1.84
C ALA A 481 -25.21 12.19 1.41
N SER A 482 -26.11 11.78 2.31
CA SER A 482 -27.21 10.86 2.00
C SER A 482 -28.52 11.55 1.60
N CYS A 483 -28.63 12.87 1.81
CA CYS A 483 -29.77 13.69 1.39
C CYS A 483 -29.54 14.40 0.04
N SER A 484 -28.30 14.47 -0.43
CA SER A 484 -27.86 14.97 -1.75
C SER A 484 -27.62 13.81 -2.71
#